data_AF-A0A7Y3DMU2-F1
#
_entry.id   AF-A0A7Y3DMU2-F1
#
_cell.length_a   1.000
_cell.length_b   1.000
_cell.length_c   1.000
_cell.angle_alpha   90.00
_cell.angle_beta   90.00
_cell.angle_gamma   90.00
#
_symmetry.space_group_name_H-M   'P 1'
#
loop_
_entity.id
_entity.type
_entity.pdbx_description
1 polymer ?
#
loop_
_entity_poly.entity_id
_entity_poly.type
_entity_poly.pdbx_seq_one_letter_code
_entity_poly.pdbx_strand_id
1 'polypeptide(L)'
;RYYLFRVSARDLARFGLLFLREGRWRDRHIVSSAWVSESTACHSNIGRDKGYGYMWWTGTKEGLFPGVNVKGHSYYASGWGGQKIFVLPYRNLVIVHRVNTDWKGKMVPEYQIGRLLWHILDAAGESDIGEKPILDGARGVRLTGNDLYSTVADSEIKTGQFTAKFLQDNRLELWVKDKRIDAGKWWVKKDKCWLKAKILTGGRKVGLDLVLDGDIIKWYDPEGTLGGKGEYSRIN
;
A
#
# COMPACT_ATOMS: atom_id res chain seq x y z
N ARG A 1 12.08 0.81 25.74
CA ARG A 1 12.30 -0.66 25.57
C ARG A 1 11.04 -1.21 24.89
N TYR A 2 11.16 -1.84 23.72
CA TYR A 2 10.01 -2.46 23.06
C TYR A 2 9.95 -3.94 23.46
N TYR A 3 8.75 -4.44 23.76
CA TYR A 3 8.53 -5.85 24.07
C TYR A 3 8.00 -6.55 22.82
N LEU A 4 8.89 -7.27 22.13
CA LEU A 4 8.56 -7.98 20.90
C LEU A 4 7.92 -9.33 21.22
N PHE A 5 6.75 -9.60 20.66
CA PHE A 5 6.15 -10.93 20.67
C PHE A 5 6.74 -11.76 19.52
N ARG A 6 7.29 -12.94 19.84
CA ARG A 6 7.72 -13.93 18.85
C ARG A 6 6.59 -14.93 18.65
N VAL A 7 5.94 -14.85 17.49
CA VAL A 7 4.78 -15.67 17.17
C VAL A 7 5.01 -16.33 15.82
N SER A 8 4.70 -17.63 15.70
CA SER A 8 4.84 -18.33 14.43
C SER A 8 3.74 -17.90 13.44
N ALA A 9 3.93 -18.14 12.13
CA ALA A 9 2.87 -17.87 11.16
C ALA A 9 1.61 -18.72 11.46
N ARG A 10 1.83 -19.94 11.97
CA ARG A 10 0.76 -20.86 12.36
C ARG A 10 -0.04 -20.31 13.54
N ASP A 11 0.61 -19.75 14.55
CA ASP A 11 -0.10 -19.21 15.72
C ASP A 11 -0.87 -17.93 15.38
N LEU A 12 -0.30 -17.06 14.57
CA LEU A 12 -1.02 -15.90 14.01
C LEU A 12 -2.23 -16.36 13.17
N ALA A 13 -2.09 -17.43 12.39
CA ALA A 13 -3.19 -17.98 11.60
C ALA A 13 -4.30 -18.56 12.49
N ARG A 14 -3.97 -19.20 13.62
CA ARG A 14 -4.96 -19.65 14.61
C ARG A 14 -5.70 -18.47 15.23
N PHE A 15 -4.98 -17.39 15.54
CA PHE A 15 -5.58 -16.16 16.06
C PHE A 15 -6.52 -15.52 15.03
N GLY A 16 -6.09 -15.38 13.78
CA GLY A 16 -6.96 -14.90 12.69
C GLY A 16 -8.16 -15.83 12.46
N LEU A 17 -7.98 -17.14 12.53
CA LEU A 17 -9.05 -18.13 12.37
C LEU A 17 -10.07 -18.06 13.52
N LEU A 18 -9.62 -17.78 14.73
CA LEU A 18 -10.52 -17.56 15.88
C LEU A 18 -11.45 -16.37 15.60
N PHE A 19 -10.93 -15.26 15.09
CA PHE A 19 -11.73 -14.08 14.73
C PHE A 19 -12.62 -14.33 13.50
N LEU A 20 -12.09 -15.03 12.49
CA LEU A 20 -12.87 -15.47 11.33
C LEU A 20 -14.08 -16.32 11.73
N ARG A 21 -13.94 -17.12 12.78
CA ARG A 21 -14.99 -17.97 13.35
C ARG A 21 -15.73 -17.32 14.51
N GLU A 22 -15.76 -16.00 14.57
CA GLU A 22 -16.54 -15.22 15.55
C GLU A 22 -16.23 -15.63 17.01
N GLY A 23 -14.97 -15.99 17.29
CA GLY A 23 -14.50 -16.38 18.61
C GLY A 23 -14.65 -17.86 18.95
N ARG A 24 -15.08 -18.70 17.99
CA ARG A 24 -15.17 -20.16 18.15
C ARG A 24 -13.86 -20.87 17.83
N TRP A 25 -13.43 -21.73 18.74
CA TRP A 25 -12.41 -22.72 18.49
C TRP A 25 -12.98 -24.13 18.71
N ARG A 26 -13.16 -24.86 17.61
CA ARG A 26 -13.94 -26.11 17.61
C ARG A 26 -15.33 -25.83 18.20
N ASP A 27 -15.71 -26.55 19.26
CA ASP A 27 -17.03 -26.45 19.90
C ASP A 27 -17.09 -25.44 21.05
N ARG A 28 -15.99 -24.71 21.32
CA ARG A 28 -15.92 -23.76 22.44
C ARG A 28 -15.87 -22.31 21.94
N HIS A 29 -16.64 -21.42 22.57
CA HIS A 29 -16.42 -19.98 22.47
C HIS A 29 -15.29 -19.58 23.41
N ILE A 30 -14.15 -19.17 22.85
CA ILE A 30 -13.03 -18.61 23.63
C ILE A 30 -13.19 -17.09 23.77
N VAL A 31 -13.73 -16.47 22.73
CA VAL A 31 -14.06 -15.04 22.68
C VAL A 31 -15.54 -14.95 22.28
N SER A 32 -16.29 -13.99 22.82
CA SER A 32 -17.68 -13.81 22.41
C SER A 32 -17.76 -13.24 20.99
N SER A 33 -18.75 -13.68 20.21
CA SER A 33 -19.02 -13.14 18.87
C SER A 33 -19.30 -11.63 18.93
N ALA A 34 -20.00 -11.17 19.97
CA ALA A 34 -20.21 -9.75 20.25
C ALA A 34 -18.90 -8.97 20.38
N TRP A 35 -17.89 -9.52 21.08
CA TRP A 35 -16.59 -8.88 21.20
C TRP A 35 -15.83 -8.87 19.86
N VAL A 36 -15.90 -9.94 19.07
CA VAL A 36 -15.29 -9.96 17.73
C VAL A 36 -15.90 -8.87 16.84
N SER A 37 -17.22 -8.75 16.84
CA SER A 37 -17.93 -7.71 16.09
C SER A 37 -17.52 -6.32 16.55
N GLU A 38 -17.56 -6.06 17.87
CA GLU A 38 -17.25 -4.76 18.46
C GLU A 38 -15.78 -4.36 18.24
N SER A 39 -14.84 -5.29 18.48
CA SER A 39 -13.41 -5.01 18.35
C SER A 39 -12.94 -4.79 16.91
N THR A 40 -13.67 -5.35 15.94
CA THR A 40 -13.37 -5.20 14.51
C THR A 40 -14.23 -4.14 13.84
N ALA A 41 -15.17 -3.50 14.55
CA ALA A 41 -15.94 -2.38 14.02
C ALA A 41 -15.06 -1.13 13.85
N CYS A 42 -15.41 -0.29 12.88
CA CYS A 42 -14.72 0.98 12.67
C CYS A 42 -15.14 2.00 13.73
N HIS A 43 -14.28 2.24 14.71
CA HIS A 43 -14.48 3.25 15.76
C HIS A 43 -13.78 4.58 15.45
N SER A 44 -12.81 4.58 14.53
CA SER A 44 -12.13 5.78 14.05
C SER A 44 -11.92 5.71 12.54
N ASN A 45 -12.37 6.75 11.82
CA ASN A 45 -12.10 6.91 10.39
C ASN A 45 -10.88 7.84 10.23
N ILE A 46 -9.79 7.31 9.66
CA ILE A 46 -8.55 8.06 9.47
C ILE A 46 -8.32 8.51 8.02
N GLY A 47 -9.35 8.40 7.17
CA GLY A 47 -9.30 8.72 5.75
C GLY A 47 -8.55 7.68 4.91
N ARG A 48 -8.51 7.88 3.58
CA ARG A 48 -7.94 6.93 2.59
C ARG A 48 -8.49 5.50 2.75
N ASP A 49 -9.79 5.41 3.00
CA ASP A 49 -10.55 4.16 3.07
C ASP A 49 -10.11 3.21 4.19
N LYS A 50 -9.40 3.74 5.20
CA LYS A 50 -8.94 3.00 6.37
C LYS A 50 -9.73 3.42 7.61
N GLY A 51 -10.36 2.43 8.24
CA GLY A 51 -10.92 2.52 9.58
C GLY A 51 -10.02 1.84 10.61
N TYR A 52 -10.26 2.15 11.87
CA TYR A 52 -9.59 1.51 13.01
C TYR A 52 -10.60 1.13 14.09
N GLY A 53 -10.56 -0.13 14.50
CA GLY A 53 -11.30 -0.67 15.64
C GLY A 53 -10.40 -0.82 16.86
N TYR A 54 -10.75 -1.76 17.74
CA TYR A 54 -9.92 -2.07 18.92
C TYR A 54 -8.71 -2.92 18.51
N MET A 55 -7.64 -2.23 18.09
CA MET A 55 -6.37 -2.80 17.60
C MET A 55 -6.47 -3.55 16.26
N TRP A 56 -7.56 -3.35 15.52
CA TRP A 56 -7.75 -3.86 14.17
C TRP A 56 -7.84 -2.73 13.17
N TRP A 57 -7.15 -2.87 12.06
CA TRP A 57 -7.40 -2.05 10.88
C TRP A 57 -8.61 -2.62 10.16
N THR A 58 -9.54 -1.78 9.74
CA THR A 58 -10.82 -2.19 9.18
C THR A 58 -10.99 -1.51 7.83
N GLY A 59 -11.49 -2.23 6.84
CA GLY A 59 -11.83 -1.63 5.55
C GLY A 59 -13.08 -0.79 5.71
N THR A 60 -13.12 0.40 5.11
CA THR A 60 -14.40 1.11 4.89
C THR A 60 -14.96 0.71 3.51
N LYS A 61 -16.02 1.39 3.05
CA LYS A 61 -16.80 1.04 1.83
C LYS A 61 -15.98 0.85 0.53
N GLU A 62 -14.71 1.24 0.47
CA GLU A 62 -13.91 1.24 -0.77
C GLU A 62 -12.57 0.48 -0.70
N GLY A 63 -12.27 -0.25 0.38
CA GLY A 63 -11.12 -1.15 0.41
C GLY A 63 -10.45 -1.29 1.77
N LEU A 64 -9.53 -2.26 1.89
CA LEU A 64 -8.81 -2.59 3.13
C LEU A 64 -7.35 -2.19 3.07
N PHE A 65 -6.79 -2.11 1.86
CA PHE A 65 -5.36 -2.05 1.67
C PHE A 65 -5.06 -1.30 0.35
N PRO A 66 -3.99 -0.47 0.28
CA PRO A 66 -3.75 0.35 -0.90
C PRO A 66 -3.72 -0.45 -2.20
N GLY A 67 -4.54 -0.06 -3.17
CA GLY A 67 -4.59 -0.66 -4.50
C GLY A 67 -5.31 -2.01 -4.58
N VAL A 68 -5.98 -2.47 -3.52
CA VAL A 68 -6.74 -3.72 -3.52
C VAL A 68 -8.11 -3.54 -2.90
N ASN A 69 -9.15 -3.77 -3.69
CA ASN A 69 -10.52 -3.78 -3.21
C ASN A 69 -10.78 -5.10 -2.50
N VAL A 70 -11.50 -5.06 -1.38
CA VAL A 70 -12.01 -6.27 -0.72
C VAL A 70 -13.47 -6.04 -0.34
N LYS A 71 -14.25 -7.14 -0.34
CA LYS A 71 -15.67 -7.08 -0.07
C LYS A 71 -15.98 -7.22 1.42
N GLY A 72 -17.15 -6.71 1.79
CA GLY A 72 -17.73 -6.88 3.11
C GLY A 72 -16.85 -6.36 4.25
N HIS A 73 -17.16 -6.82 5.46
CA HIS A 73 -16.42 -6.47 6.66
C HIS A 73 -15.12 -7.28 6.77
N SER A 74 -14.07 -6.81 6.12
CA SER A 74 -12.72 -7.38 6.21
C SER A 74 -11.82 -6.51 7.08
N TYR A 75 -10.90 -7.13 7.80
CA TYR A 75 -10.02 -6.45 8.75
C TYR A 75 -8.64 -7.08 8.79
N TYR A 76 -7.64 -6.34 9.27
CA TYR A 76 -6.28 -6.85 9.44
C TYR A 76 -5.58 -6.31 10.68
N ALA A 77 -4.64 -7.09 11.20
CA ALA A 77 -3.67 -6.65 12.18
C ALA A 77 -2.36 -6.29 11.46
N SER A 78 -1.70 -5.23 11.92
CA SER A 78 -0.42 -4.78 11.34
C SER A 78 0.67 -4.76 12.40
N GLY A 79 1.79 -5.40 12.10
CA GLY A 79 2.99 -5.39 12.92
C GLY A 79 4.17 -4.72 12.21
N TRP A 80 5.19 -4.37 13.00
CA TRP A 80 6.41 -3.74 12.49
C TRP A 80 7.11 -4.62 11.44
N GLY A 81 7.71 -3.97 10.44
CA GLY A 81 8.47 -4.61 9.36
C GLY A 81 7.62 -5.13 8.19
N GLY A 82 6.28 -5.03 8.25
CA GLY A 82 5.38 -5.55 7.22
C GLY A 82 4.67 -6.85 7.62
N GLN A 83 4.63 -7.16 8.92
CA GLN A 83 3.86 -8.30 9.42
C GLN A 83 2.36 -8.01 9.32
N LYS A 84 1.57 -8.97 8.84
CA LYS A 84 0.12 -8.79 8.65
C LYS A 84 -0.64 -10.07 8.99
N ILE A 85 -1.82 -9.90 9.56
CA ILE A 85 -2.88 -10.92 9.57
C ILE A 85 -4.08 -10.30 8.88
N PHE A 86 -4.49 -10.81 7.73
CA PHE A 86 -5.75 -10.42 7.10
C PHE A 86 -6.83 -11.45 7.41
N VAL A 87 -8.03 -10.97 7.70
CA VAL A 87 -9.22 -11.79 7.90
C VAL A 87 -10.30 -11.30 6.94
N LEU A 88 -10.73 -12.19 6.05
CA LEU A 88 -11.70 -11.92 4.99
C LEU A 88 -12.89 -12.87 5.17
N PRO A 89 -13.89 -12.51 6.01
CA PRO A 89 -15.03 -13.37 6.32
C PRO A 89 -15.80 -13.82 5.07
N TYR A 90 -16.01 -12.92 4.12
CA TYR A 90 -16.71 -13.21 2.86
C TYR A 90 -16.05 -14.32 2.01
N ARG A 91 -14.80 -14.67 2.32
CA ARG A 91 -14.04 -15.74 1.66
C ARG A 91 -13.64 -16.89 2.57
N ASN A 92 -14.03 -16.87 3.84
CA ASN A 92 -13.53 -17.82 4.83
C ASN A 92 -11.99 -17.93 4.79
N LEU A 93 -11.31 -16.78 4.67
CA LEU A 93 -9.88 -16.70 4.38
C LEU A 93 -9.11 -15.93 5.46
N VAL A 94 -8.00 -16.52 5.90
CA VAL A 94 -6.98 -15.88 6.75
C VAL A 94 -5.66 -15.89 6.00
N ILE A 95 -5.00 -14.74 5.91
CA ILE A 95 -3.67 -14.60 5.31
C ILE A 95 -2.71 -14.10 6.38
N VAL A 96 -1.58 -14.77 6.53
CA VAL A 96 -0.51 -14.33 7.42
C VAL A 96 0.74 -14.05 6.61
N HIS A 97 1.25 -12.82 6.72
CA HIS A 97 2.54 -12.44 6.19
C HIS A 97 3.49 -12.14 7.35
N ARG A 98 4.66 -12.77 7.33
CA ARG A 98 5.72 -12.55 8.32
C ARG A 98 6.99 -12.08 7.66
N VAL A 99 7.69 -11.20 8.36
CA VAL A 99 9.00 -10.69 7.95
C VAL A 99 10.02 -11.08 9.00
N ASN A 100 11.18 -11.56 8.56
CA ASN A 100 12.31 -11.74 9.46
C ASN A 100 12.92 -10.36 9.77
N THR A 101 12.44 -9.75 10.85
CA THR A 101 12.86 -8.43 11.31
C THR A 101 14.16 -8.44 12.12
N ASP A 102 14.76 -9.61 12.36
CA ASP A 102 16.11 -9.70 12.97
C ASP A 102 17.18 -9.24 12.00
N TRP A 103 16.88 -9.30 10.70
CA TRP A 103 17.75 -8.82 9.66
C TRP A 103 17.56 -7.31 9.53
N LYS A 104 18.58 -6.55 9.93
CA LYS A 104 18.56 -5.08 9.91
C LYS A 104 18.13 -4.57 8.54
N GLY A 105 17.16 -3.66 8.54
CA GLY A 105 16.67 -3.00 7.34
C GLY A 105 15.65 -3.79 6.52
N LYS A 106 15.25 -5.02 6.92
CA LYS A 106 14.12 -5.70 6.29
C LYS A 106 12.81 -5.03 6.66
N MET A 107 12.18 -4.45 5.65
CA MET A 107 10.85 -3.87 5.72
C MET A 107 10.16 -4.13 4.39
N VAL A 108 8.94 -4.65 4.43
CA VAL A 108 8.14 -4.83 3.22
C VAL A 108 7.19 -3.63 3.09
N PRO A 109 7.30 -2.84 2.00
CA PRO A 109 6.39 -1.72 1.75
C PRO A 109 4.94 -2.16 1.63
N GLU A 110 3.99 -1.27 1.97
CA GLU A 110 2.57 -1.60 1.88
C GLU A 110 2.21 -2.06 0.46
N TYR A 111 2.54 -1.30 -0.58
CA TYR A 111 2.15 -1.67 -1.96
C TYR A 111 2.58 -3.08 -2.40
N GLN A 112 3.68 -3.65 -1.88
CA GLN A 112 4.08 -5.03 -2.17
C GLN A 112 3.20 -6.06 -1.46
N ILE A 113 2.77 -5.76 -0.22
CA ILE A 113 1.74 -6.54 0.47
C ILE A 113 0.41 -6.46 -0.29
N GLY A 114 0.09 -5.29 -0.86
CA GLY A 114 -1.07 -5.08 -1.71
C GLY A 114 -1.00 -5.97 -2.95
N ARG A 115 0.12 -5.96 -3.67
CA ARG A 115 0.35 -6.88 -4.80
C ARG A 115 0.18 -8.35 -4.43
N LEU A 116 0.71 -8.78 -3.28
CA LEU A 116 0.51 -10.15 -2.80
C LEU A 116 -0.97 -10.44 -2.54
N LEU A 117 -1.67 -9.55 -1.85
CA LEU A 117 -3.10 -9.71 -1.57
C LEU A 117 -3.92 -9.77 -2.87
N TRP A 118 -3.63 -8.89 -3.83
CA TRP A 118 -4.27 -8.89 -5.15
C TRP A 118 -4.12 -10.25 -5.84
N HIS A 119 -2.90 -10.80 -5.91
CA HIS A 119 -2.66 -12.11 -6.53
C HIS A 119 -3.36 -13.26 -5.81
N ILE A 120 -3.46 -13.21 -4.47
CA ILE A 120 -4.19 -14.23 -3.70
C ILE A 120 -5.68 -14.17 -4.04
N LEU A 121 -6.27 -12.98 -4.13
CA LEU A 121 -7.69 -12.82 -4.42
C LEU A 121 -8.03 -13.15 -5.88
N ASP A 122 -7.17 -12.78 -6.83
CA ASP A 122 -7.26 -13.16 -8.24
C ASP A 122 -7.25 -14.68 -8.40
N ALA A 123 -6.28 -15.37 -7.77
CA ALA A 123 -6.21 -16.82 -7.74
C ALA A 123 -7.43 -17.47 -7.06
N ALA A 124 -8.07 -16.76 -6.13
CA ALA A 124 -9.30 -17.20 -5.47
C ALA A 124 -10.57 -16.87 -6.28
N GLY A 125 -10.44 -16.29 -7.48
CA GLY A 125 -11.53 -16.00 -8.41
C GLY A 125 -12.31 -14.72 -8.09
N GLU A 126 -11.73 -13.76 -7.36
CA GLU A 126 -12.35 -12.43 -7.26
C GLU A 126 -12.20 -11.64 -8.56
N SER A 127 -13.28 -10.97 -8.96
CA SER A 127 -13.28 -10.11 -10.15
C SER A 127 -13.21 -8.61 -9.82
N ASP A 128 -13.57 -8.20 -8.61
CA ASP A 128 -13.61 -6.79 -8.18
C ASP A 128 -12.58 -6.54 -7.07
N ILE A 129 -11.30 -6.55 -7.46
CA ILE A 129 -10.14 -6.43 -6.55
C ILE A 129 -9.18 -5.30 -6.93
N GLY A 130 -9.60 -4.42 -7.84
CA GLY A 130 -8.80 -3.31 -8.35
C GLY A 130 -7.93 -3.66 -9.57
N GLU A 131 -7.27 -2.64 -10.13
CA GLU A 131 -6.38 -2.78 -11.29
C GLU A 131 -5.21 -3.72 -10.96
N LYS A 132 -4.81 -4.54 -11.94
CA LYS A 132 -3.66 -5.44 -11.78
C LYS A 132 -2.42 -4.63 -11.43
N PRO A 133 -1.75 -4.89 -10.28
CA PRO A 133 -0.69 -4.03 -9.77
C PRO A 133 0.68 -4.35 -10.40
N ILE A 134 0.71 -4.64 -11.70
CA ILE A 134 1.93 -4.94 -12.46
C ILE A 134 2.07 -4.00 -13.67
N LEU A 135 3.30 -3.65 -13.99
CA LEU A 135 3.64 -2.72 -15.07
C LEU A 135 3.13 -3.19 -16.45
N ASP A 136 3.29 -4.47 -16.78
CA ASP A 136 2.91 -5.00 -18.11
C ASP A 136 1.38 -4.99 -18.34
N GLY A 137 0.59 -4.88 -17.28
CA GLY A 137 -0.87 -4.76 -17.34
C GLY A 137 -1.38 -3.33 -17.17
N ALA A 138 -0.49 -2.34 -17.09
CA ALA A 138 -0.86 -0.97 -16.80
C ALA A 138 -1.63 -0.35 -17.97
N ARG A 139 -2.77 0.27 -17.68
CA ARG A 139 -3.43 1.16 -18.65
C ARG A 139 -2.66 2.48 -18.75
N GLY A 140 -2.41 2.94 -19.98
CA GLY A 140 -1.74 4.19 -20.30
C GLY A 140 -0.51 4.02 -21.18
N VAL A 141 0.24 5.10 -21.39
CA VAL A 141 1.50 5.12 -22.14
C VAL A 141 2.66 4.99 -21.16
N ARG A 142 3.47 3.93 -21.31
CA ARG A 142 4.72 3.79 -20.56
C ARG A 142 5.73 4.82 -21.06
N LEU A 143 6.19 5.69 -20.17
CA LEU A 143 7.15 6.73 -20.48
C LEU A 143 8.57 6.15 -20.51
N THR A 144 9.33 6.46 -21.56
CA THR A 144 10.72 6.01 -21.75
C THR A 144 11.55 7.14 -22.37
N GLY A 145 12.89 7.03 -22.33
CA GLY A 145 13.80 7.94 -23.02
C GLY A 145 13.50 9.44 -22.86
N ASN A 146 13.39 10.13 -23.99
CA ASN A 146 13.13 11.56 -24.06
C ASN A 146 11.71 11.93 -23.63
N ASP A 147 10.72 11.09 -23.96
CA ASP A 147 9.31 11.31 -23.58
C ASP A 147 9.14 11.32 -22.07
N LEU A 148 9.91 10.49 -21.36
CA LEU A 148 9.94 10.49 -19.91
C LEU A 148 10.48 11.81 -19.35
N TYR A 149 11.61 12.31 -19.87
CA TYR A 149 12.16 13.57 -19.38
C TYR A 149 11.24 14.74 -19.69
N SER A 150 10.75 14.86 -20.93
CA SER A 150 9.88 15.97 -21.35
C SER A 150 8.56 16.00 -20.59
N THR A 151 7.98 14.83 -20.29
CA THR A 151 6.75 14.72 -19.49
C THR A 151 7.00 15.12 -18.03
N VAL A 152 8.08 14.64 -17.41
CA VAL A 152 8.33 14.84 -15.98
C VAL A 152 8.90 16.24 -15.66
N ALA A 153 9.73 16.83 -16.53
CA ALA A 153 10.31 18.15 -16.28
C ALA A 153 9.24 19.24 -16.25
N ASP A 154 9.25 20.10 -15.23
CA ASP A 154 8.24 21.12 -14.94
C ASP A 154 6.82 20.56 -14.85
N SER A 155 6.68 19.52 -14.04
CA SER A 155 5.38 18.91 -13.73
C SER A 155 5.18 18.77 -12.22
N GLU A 156 3.93 18.59 -11.83
CA GLU A 156 3.58 18.22 -10.47
C GLU A 156 2.65 17.00 -10.45
N ILE A 157 2.80 16.18 -9.42
CA ILE A 157 1.99 14.99 -9.15
C ILE A 157 1.31 15.17 -7.80
N LYS A 158 -0.03 15.17 -7.78
CA LYS A 158 -0.84 15.32 -6.58
C LYS A 158 -1.44 13.98 -6.15
N THR A 159 -1.35 13.68 -4.85
CA THR A 159 -1.97 12.51 -4.22
C THR A 159 -2.63 12.93 -2.91
N GLY A 160 -3.91 13.32 -3.00
CA GLY A 160 -4.62 13.95 -1.89
C GLY A 160 -3.98 15.28 -1.52
N GLN A 161 -3.54 15.43 -0.26
CA GLN A 161 -2.88 16.66 0.20
C GLN A 161 -1.37 16.73 -0.13
N PHE A 162 -0.79 15.67 -0.68
CA PHE A 162 0.63 15.60 -1.00
C PHE A 162 0.87 16.01 -2.46
N THR A 163 1.89 16.83 -2.70
CA THR A 163 2.31 17.23 -4.05
C THR A 163 3.81 17.01 -4.21
N ALA A 164 4.22 16.31 -5.28
CA ALA A 164 5.60 16.22 -5.71
C ALA A 164 5.80 17.08 -6.97
N LYS A 165 6.67 18.09 -6.90
CA LYS A 165 7.02 18.98 -8.01
C LYS A 165 8.37 18.61 -8.58
N PHE A 166 8.44 18.43 -9.89
CA PHE A 166 9.63 18.04 -10.65
C PHE A 166 10.05 19.23 -11.50
N LEU A 167 11.09 19.94 -11.08
CA LEU A 167 11.54 21.17 -11.74
C LEU A 167 12.57 20.85 -12.82
N GLN A 168 12.63 21.64 -13.89
CA GLN A 168 13.56 21.45 -15.02
C GLN A 168 15.04 21.41 -14.61
N ASP A 169 15.42 22.10 -13.53
CA ASP A 169 16.77 22.12 -12.98
C ASP A 169 17.14 20.86 -12.15
N ASN A 170 16.39 19.76 -12.34
CA ASN A 170 16.54 18.48 -11.65
C ASN A 170 16.23 18.51 -10.15
N ARG A 171 15.61 19.58 -9.63
CA ARG A 171 15.11 19.61 -8.24
C ARG A 171 13.75 18.94 -8.11
N LEU A 172 13.61 18.16 -7.06
CA LEU A 172 12.34 17.58 -6.60
C LEU A 172 11.91 18.34 -5.35
N GLU A 173 10.67 18.81 -5.29
CA GLU A 173 10.10 19.41 -4.08
C GLU A 173 8.87 18.65 -3.63
N LEU A 174 8.78 18.38 -2.32
CA LEU A 174 7.65 17.68 -1.74
C LEU A 174 6.87 18.62 -0.83
N TRP A 175 5.56 18.64 -1.01
CA TRP A 175 4.65 19.57 -0.35
C TRP A 175 3.50 18.81 0.31
N VAL A 176 3.01 19.35 1.42
CA VAL A 176 1.73 18.97 2.00
C VAL A 176 0.91 20.25 2.13
N LYS A 177 -0.20 20.33 1.39
CA LYS A 177 -0.92 21.58 1.15
C LYS A 177 0.08 22.66 0.70
N ASP A 178 0.14 23.79 1.40
CA ASP A 178 0.98 24.93 1.05
C ASP A 178 2.35 24.94 1.74
N LYS A 179 2.73 23.86 2.42
CA LYS A 179 4.01 23.75 3.13
C LYS A 179 4.94 22.76 2.44
N ARG A 180 6.12 23.24 2.03
CA ARG A 180 7.21 22.36 1.57
C ARG A 180 7.75 21.56 2.75
N ILE A 181 7.72 20.24 2.63
CA ILE A 181 8.16 19.30 3.66
C ILE A 181 9.53 18.67 3.37
N ASP A 182 9.96 18.65 2.10
CA ASP A 182 11.27 18.11 1.70
C ASP A 182 11.73 18.68 0.36
N ALA A 183 13.02 18.54 0.09
CA ALA A 183 13.61 18.79 -1.21
C ALA A 183 14.61 17.68 -1.56
N GLY A 184 14.73 17.41 -2.85
CA GLY A 184 15.53 16.33 -3.38
C GLY A 184 15.98 16.59 -4.81
N LYS A 185 16.38 15.51 -5.48
CA LYS A 185 16.73 15.52 -6.89
C LYS A 185 15.96 14.46 -7.64
N TRP A 186 15.66 14.75 -8.90
CA TRP A 186 15.17 13.76 -9.86
C TRP A 186 16.05 13.77 -11.11
N TRP A 187 16.09 12.66 -11.85
CA TRP A 187 16.79 12.56 -13.14
C TRP A 187 16.28 11.35 -13.93
N VAL A 188 16.52 11.31 -15.24
CA VAL A 188 16.21 10.13 -16.07
C VAL A 188 17.48 9.32 -16.33
N LYS A 189 17.39 7.99 -16.23
CA LYS A 189 18.48 7.07 -16.62
C LYS A 189 17.91 5.70 -17.00
N LYS A 190 18.23 5.21 -18.21
CA LYS A 190 17.79 3.90 -18.75
C LYS A 190 16.27 3.72 -18.59
N ASP A 191 15.51 4.67 -19.13
CA ASP A 191 14.04 4.67 -19.17
C ASP A 191 13.33 4.71 -17.81
N LYS A 192 14.06 5.04 -16.74
CA LYS A 192 13.50 5.19 -15.40
C LYS A 192 13.64 6.61 -14.90
N CYS A 193 12.61 7.07 -14.18
CA CYS A 193 12.66 8.30 -13.41
C CYS A 193 13.26 7.98 -12.05
N TRP A 194 14.44 8.53 -11.79
CA TRP A 194 15.16 8.33 -10.55
C TRP A 194 14.95 9.50 -9.61
N LEU A 195 14.77 9.20 -8.33
CA LEU A 195 14.50 10.17 -7.27
C LEU A 195 15.46 9.96 -6.10
N LYS A 196 15.79 11.05 -5.42
CA LYS A 196 16.45 11.04 -4.12
C LYS A 196 15.94 12.21 -3.26
N ALA A 197 15.20 11.88 -2.21
CA ALA A 197 14.65 12.80 -1.21
C ALA A 197 14.60 12.13 0.17
N LYS A 198 14.76 12.89 1.24
CA LYS A 198 14.87 12.34 2.60
C LYS A 198 13.56 11.66 3.05
N ILE A 199 12.42 12.30 2.78
CA ILE A 199 11.09 11.84 3.16
C ILE A 199 10.58 10.77 2.19
N LEU A 200 10.61 11.02 0.88
CA LEU A 200 10.03 10.10 -0.10
C LEU A 200 10.83 8.81 -0.27
N THR A 201 12.17 8.89 -0.23
CA THR A 201 13.05 7.76 -0.56
C THR A 201 13.96 7.33 0.59
N GLY A 202 13.80 7.90 1.79
CA GLY A 202 14.72 7.67 2.91
C GLY A 202 16.15 8.12 2.60
N GLY A 203 16.32 9.09 1.69
CA GLY A 203 17.62 9.56 1.21
C GLY A 203 18.35 8.61 0.25
N ARG A 204 17.70 7.54 -0.23
CA ARG A 204 18.28 6.58 -1.18
C ARG A 204 17.91 6.95 -2.62
N LYS A 205 18.66 6.42 -3.59
CA LYS A 205 18.30 6.55 -5.00
C LYS A 205 17.25 5.48 -5.31
N VAL A 206 16.08 5.88 -5.80
CA VAL A 206 15.00 4.97 -6.20
C VAL A 206 14.67 5.25 -7.66
N GLY A 207 14.68 4.22 -8.50
CA GLY A 207 14.27 4.30 -9.91
C GLY A 207 12.86 3.77 -10.06
N LEU A 208 12.02 4.50 -10.80
CA LEU A 208 10.62 4.19 -11.02
C LEU A 208 10.34 4.10 -12.52
N ASP A 209 9.50 3.16 -12.92
CA ASP A 209 8.82 3.22 -14.22
C ASP A 209 7.57 4.08 -14.06
N LEU A 210 7.32 4.95 -15.05
CA LEU A 210 6.14 5.82 -15.05
C LEU A 210 5.22 5.47 -16.22
N VAL A 211 3.92 5.45 -15.95
CA VAL A 211 2.87 5.27 -16.96
C VAL A 211 1.92 6.45 -16.86
N LEU A 212 1.67 7.14 -17.97
CA LEU A 212 0.73 8.25 -18.07
C LEU A 212 -0.59 7.76 -18.68
N ASP A 213 -1.69 7.95 -17.98
CA ASP A 213 -3.05 7.54 -18.33
C ASP A 213 -3.96 8.78 -18.25
N GLY A 214 -4.00 9.56 -19.33
CA GLY A 214 -4.65 10.87 -19.34
C GLY A 214 -3.94 11.87 -18.42
N ASP A 215 -4.65 12.38 -17.42
CA ASP A 215 -4.14 13.25 -16.36
C ASP A 215 -3.70 12.47 -15.11
N ILE A 216 -3.63 11.14 -15.16
CA ILE A 216 -3.14 10.32 -14.05
C ILE A 216 -1.78 9.75 -14.41
N ILE A 217 -0.81 9.95 -13.52
CA ILE A 217 0.49 9.27 -13.60
C ILE A 217 0.58 8.17 -12.54
N LYS A 218 0.99 6.99 -12.98
CA LYS A 218 1.22 5.80 -12.15
C LYS A 218 2.73 5.57 -12.07
N TRP A 219 3.23 5.21 -10.88
CA TRP A 219 4.63 4.84 -10.70
C TRP A 219 4.77 3.41 -10.21
N TYR A 220 5.74 2.70 -10.78
CA TYR A 220 6.03 1.31 -10.49
C TYR A 220 7.44 1.18 -9.91
N ASP A 221 7.60 0.31 -8.92
CA ASP A 221 8.91 -0.03 -8.35
C ASP A 221 9.80 -0.76 -9.40
N PRO A 222 11.11 -0.96 -9.13
CA PRO A 222 11.99 -1.68 -10.05
C PRO A 222 11.52 -3.10 -10.41
N GLU A 223 10.72 -3.73 -9.55
CA GLU A 223 10.10 -5.04 -9.74
C GLU A 223 8.76 -4.99 -10.52
N GLY A 224 8.40 -3.81 -11.03
CA GLY A 224 7.19 -3.58 -11.82
C GLY A 224 5.91 -3.60 -10.99
N THR A 225 5.98 -3.44 -9.66
CA THR A 225 4.82 -3.33 -8.77
C THR A 225 4.28 -1.91 -8.75
N LEU A 226 2.97 -1.74 -8.89
CA LEU A 226 2.33 -0.44 -8.73
C LEU A 226 2.59 0.12 -7.33
N GLY A 227 3.40 1.18 -7.24
CA GLY A 227 3.72 1.87 -5.99
C GLY A 227 2.68 2.94 -5.62
N GLY A 228 1.94 3.44 -6.59
CA GLY A 228 0.88 4.42 -6.41
C GLY A 228 0.54 5.20 -7.70
N LYS A 229 -0.38 6.13 -7.57
CA LYS A 229 -0.84 7.01 -8.65
C LYS A 229 -1.20 8.40 -8.13
N GLY A 230 -1.20 9.39 -9.01
CA GLY A 230 -1.58 10.76 -8.69
C GLY A 230 -2.01 11.54 -9.93
N GLU A 231 -2.70 12.66 -9.69
CA GLU A 231 -3.06 13.63 -10.71
C GLU A 231 -1.79 14.33 -11.20
N TYR A 232 -1.59 14.34 -12.50
CA TYR A 232 -0.46 14.93 -13.20
C TYR A 232 -0.89 16.24 -13.86
N SER A 233 -0.09 17.28 -13.65
CA SER A 233 -0.24 18.55 -14.37
C SER A 233 1.10 19.22 -14.63
N ARG A 234 1.15 20.11 -15.63
CA ARG A 234 2.30 20.96 -15.88
C ARG A 234 2.37 22.08 -14.86
N ILE A 235 3.58 22.46 -14.47
CA ILE A 235 3.84 23.70 -13.73
C ILE A 235 3.95 24.81 -14.79
N ASN A 236 3.04 25.77 -14.74
CA ASN A 236 3.10 26.98 -15.55
C ASN A 236 4.10 27.99 -14.98
#